data_AF-A0A357L9N1-F1
#
_entry.id   AF-A0A357L9N1-F1
#
_cell.length_a   1.000
_cell.length_b   1.000
_cell.length_c   1.000
_cell.angle_alpha   90.00
_cell.angle_beta   90.00
_cell.angle_gamma   90.00
#
_symmetry.space_group_name_H-M   'P 1'
#
loop_
_entity.id
_entity.type
_entity.pdbx_description
1 polymer ?
#
loop_
_entity_poly.entity_id
_entity_poly.type
_entity_poly.pdbx_seq_one_letter_code
_entity_poly.pdbx_strand_id
1 'polypeptide(L)'
;MQCIFSYCKEDLSGDLLVVAYYAALVLLTLGAAFLSRSRVIRTAARLIAGAWLVGTFSFFYLKLPAHYLVAIALDATLAFCFWRMAQRRILAAALCLIHLVEIAFITAALSAELSTWWTLFTLNRMFELTLLYLIGASLFRLHLRRRQANSRAPLTGWRANLMAG
;
A
#
# COMPACT_ATOMS: atom_id res chain seq x y z
N MET A 1 17.77 -13.87 -22.44
CA MET A 1 16.81 -12.78 -22.67
C MET A 1 15.43 -13.38 -22.89
N GLN A 2 14.46 -13.03 -22.06
CA GLN A 2 13.05 -13.39 -22.25
C GLN A 2 12.27 -12.10 -22.53
N CYS A 3 11.31 -12.14 -23.44
CA CYS A 3 10.62 -10.93 -23.90
C CYS A 3 9.09 -11.08 -23.83
N ILE A 4 8.39 -10.03 -23.40
CA ILE A 4 6.92 -9.92 -23.44
C ILE A 4 6.56 -8.66 -24.22
N PHE A 5 5.69 -8.82 -25.24
CA PHE A 5 5.12 -7.79 -26.12
C PHE A 5 6.07 -6.83 -26.87
N SER A 6 7.36 -6.76 -26.51
CA SER A 6 8.54 -6.10 -27.15
C SER A 6 9.64 -5.72 -26.12
N TYR A 7 9.45 -6.05 -24.83
CA TYR A 7 10.36 -5.69 -23.74
C TYR A 7 11.26 -6.88 -23.37
N CYS A 8 12.57 -6.78 -23.59
CA CYS A 8 13.55 -7.83 -23.27
C CYS A 8 14.36 -7.44 -22.03
N LYS A 9 14.26 -8.25 -20.96
CA LYS A 9 15.05 -8.10 -19.73
C LYS A 9 15.76 -9.42 -19.43
N GLU A 10 16.94 -9.34 -18.82
CA GLU A 10 17.73 -10.55 -18.51
C GLU A 10 17.01 -11.44 -17.48
N ASP A 11 16.30 -10.83 -16.51
CA ASP A 11 15.62 -11.50 -15.39
C ASP A 11 14.09 -11.32 -15.39
N LEU A 12 13.44 -11.46 -16.54
CA LEU A 12 11.98 -11.32 -16.65
C LEU A 12 11.21 -12.28 -15.72
N SER A 13 11.70 -13.52 -15.56
CA SER A 13 11.09 -14.51 -14.67
C SER A 13 11.15 -14.09 -13.20
N GLY A 14 12.24 -13.46 -12.76
CA GLY A 14 12.39 -12.90 -11.42
C GLY A 14 11.43 -11.75 -11.17
N ASP A 15 11.34 -10.81 -12.11
CA ASP A 15 10.40 -9.69 -12.03
C ASP A 15 8.94 -10.18 -11.96
N LEU A 16 8.57 -11.17 -12.79
CA LEU A 16 7.23 -11.76 -12.77
C LEU A 16 6.92 -12.48 -11.46
N LEU A 17 7.90 -13.17 -10.88
CA LEU A 17 7.74 -13.82 -9.58
C LEU A 17 7.47 -12.79 -8.48
N VAL A 18 8.19 -11.67 -8.47
CA VAL A 18 7.99 -10.57 -7.52
C VAL A 18 6.61 -9.94 -7.70
N VAL A 19 6.19 -9.71 -8.95
CA VAL A 19 4.84 -9.21 -9.25
C VAL A 19 3.76 -10.18 -8.77
N ALA A 20 3.91 -11.47 -9.01
CA ALA A 20 2.97 -12.49 -8.55
C ALA A 20 2.90 -12.56 -7.01
N TYR A 21 4.03 -12.44 -6.33
CA TYR A 21 4.10 -12.35 -4.87
C TYR A 21 3.30 -11.17 -4.34
N TYR A 22 3.51 -9.96 -4.88
CA TYR A 22 2.75 -8.78 -4.46
C TYR A 22 1.29 -8.83 -4.87
N ALA A 23 0.96 -9.42 -6.02
CA ALA A 23 -0.42 -9.63 -6.43
C ALA A 23 -1.18 -10.47 -5.39
N ALA A 24 -0.57 -11.54 -4.89
CA ALA A 24 -1.15 -12.36 -3.83
C ALA A 24 -1.38 -11.55 -2.54
N LEU A 25 -0.39 -10.75 -2.11
CA LEU A 25 -0.53 -9.90 -0.92
C LEU A 25 -1.62 -8.81 -1.07
N VAL A 26 -1.72 -8.20 -2.25
CA VAL A 26 -2.75 -7.20 -2.57
C VAL A 26 -4.14 -7.86 -2.54
N LEU A 27 -4.28 -9.05 -3.12
CA LEU A 27 -5.55 -9.81 -3.06
C LEU A 27 -5.92 -10.19 -1.63
N LEU A 28 -4.95 -10.65 -0.81
CA LEU A 28 -5.17 -10.93 0.61
C LEU A 28 -5.61 -9.67 1.36
N THR A 29 -4.99 -8.52 1.07
CA THR A 29 -5.32 -7.22 1.66
C THR A 29 -6.76 -6.82 1.30
N LEU A 30 -7.15 -6.94 0.02
CA LEU A 30 -8.51 -6.66 -0.43
C LEU A 30 -9.54 -7.59 0.22
N GLY A 31 -9.23 -8.89 0.31
CA GLY A 31 -10.09 -9.88 0.96
C GLY A 31 -10.30 -9.57 2.44
N ALA A 32 -9.23 -9.31 3.19
CA ALA A 32 -9.29 -8.91 4.59
C ALA A 32 -10.07 -7.61 4.78
N ALA A 33 -9.80 -6.59 3.94
CA ALA A 33 -10.51 -5.32 3.97
C ALA A 33 -12.01 -5.50 3.71
N PHE A 34 -12.40 -6.36 2.77
CA PHE A 34 -13.79 -6.69 2.50
C PHE A 34 -14.48 -7.32 3.72
N LEU A 35 -13.83 -8.30 4.35
CA LEU A 35 -14.34 -8.99 5.55
C LEU A 35 -14.48 -8.05 6.76
N SER A 36 -13.64 -7.02 6.86
CA SER A 36 -13.71 -6.03 7.95
C SER A 36 -15.04 -5.24 7.98
N ARG A 37 -15.71 -5.14 6.83
CA ARG A 37 -16.89 -4.29 6.55
C ARG A 37 -16.71 -2.79 6.85
N SER A 38 -15.47 -2.31 6.99
CA SER A 38 -15.21 -0.87 7.08
C SER A 38 -15.24 -0.22 5.70
N ARG A 39 -15.88 0.94 5.54
CA ARG A 39 -15.75 1.71 4.30
C ARG A 39 -14.34 2.28 4.19
N VAL A 40 -13.79 2.80 5.28
CA VAL A 40 -12.44 3.39 5.34
C VAL A 40 -11.37 2.39 4.91
N ILE A 41 -11.35 1.19 5.51
CA ILE A 41 -10.33 0.16 5.19
C ILE A 41 -10.49 -0.33 3.75
N ARG A 42 -11.73 -0.53 3.27
CA ARG A 42 -11.97 -0.94 1.88
C ARG A 42 -11.52 0.12 0.87
N THR A 43 -11.79 1.39 1.14
CA THR A 43 -11.33 2.49 0.29
C THR A 43 -9.81 2.55 0.27
N ALA A 44 -9.15 2.44 1.44
CA ALA A 44 -7.70 2.43 1.52
C ALA A 44 -7.07 1.27 0.73
N ALA A 45 -7.58 0.04 0.93
CA ALA A 45 -7.11 -1.13 0.20
C ALA A 45 -7.28 -1.00 -1.31
N ARG A 46 -8.39 -0.41 -1.78
CA ARG A 46 -8.63 -0.17 -3.21
C ARG A 46 -7.69 0.88 -3.80
N LEU A 47 -7.44 1.97 -3.08
CA LEU A 47 -6.51 3.02 -3.51
C LEU A 47 -5.10 2.46 -3.64
N ILE A 48 -4.63 1.73 -2.63
CA ILE A 48 -3.31 1.09 -2.63
C ILE A 48 -3.20 0.02 -3.73
N ALA A 49 -4.23 -0.81 -3.93
CA ALA A 49 -4.25 -1.78 -5.02
C ALA A 49 -4.21 -1.11 -6.41
N GLY A 50 -4.95 -0.01 -6.59
CA GLY A 50 -4.94 0.77 -7.82
C GLY A 50 -3.58 1.40 -8.10
N ALA A 51 -2.96 2.00 -7.08
CA ALA A 51 -1.61 2.55 -7.20
C ALA A 51 -0.57 1.46 -7.52
N TRP A 52 -0.65 0.30 -6.87
CA TRP A 52 0.22 -0.83 -7.18
C TRP A 52 0.07 -1.32 -8.62
N LEU A 53 -1.15 -1.40 -9.15
CA LEU A 53 -1.38 -1.77 -10.55
C LEU A 53 -0.73 -0.76 -11.52
N VAL A 54 -0.94 0.54 -11.28
CA VAL A 54 -0.36 1.60 -12.12
C VAL A 54 1.17 1.62 -11.99
N GLY A 55 1.71 1.44 -10.78
CA GLY A 55 3.16 1.36 -10.53
C GLY A 55 3.80 0.13 -11.19
N THR A 56 3.13 -1.02 -11.17
CA THR A 56 3.58 -2.23 -11.86
C THR A 56 3.60 -2.01 -13.37
N PHE A 57 2.55 -1.39 -13.92
CA PHE A 57 2.52 -1.05 -15.35
C PHE A 57 3.64 -0.07 -15.69
N SER A 58 3.85 0.99 -14.90
CA SER A 58 4.92 1.95 -15.18
C SER A 58 6.32 1.32 -15.10
N PHE A 59 6.54 0.34 -14.22
CA PHE A 59 7.81 -0.38 -14.11
C PHE A 59 8.17 -1.14 -15.40
N PHE A 60 7.20 -1.80 -16.02
CA PHE A 60 7.44 -2.56 -17.25
C PHE A 60 7.54 -1.70 -18.51
N TYR A 61 6.91 -0.53 -18.54
CA TYR A 61 6.80 0.26 -19.77
C TYR A 61 7.68 1.52 -19.79
N LEU A 62 8.12 2.02 -18.64
CA LEU A 62 8.93 3.23 -18.54
C LEU A 62 10.39 2.92 -18.23
N LYS A 63 11.27 3.87 -18.57
CA LYS A 63 12.64 3.90 -18.05
C LYS A 63 12.60 4.18 -16.55
N LEU A 64 13.56 3.62 -15.79
CA LEU A 64 13.66 3.74 -14.34
C LEU A 64 13.45 5.16 -13.77
N PRO A 65 14.08 6.24 -14.30
CA PRO A 65 13.83 7.59 -13.80
C PRO A 65 12.38 8.04 -13.94
N ALA A 66 11.73 7.72 -15.06
CA ALA A 66 10.33 8.05 -15.28
C ALA A 66 9.40 7.20 -14.40
N HIS A 67 9.76 5.94 -14.13
CA HIS A 67 9.05 5.11 -13.15
C HIS A 67 9.07 5.74 -11.75
N TYR A 68 10.22 6.26 -11.28
CA TYR A 68 10.29 6.93 -9.97
C TYR A 68 9.44 8.20 -9.90
N LEU A 69 9.34 8.97 -11.00
CA LEU A 69 8.43 10.12 -11.06
C LEU A 69 6.96 9.68 -10.94
N VAL A 70 6.59 8.57 -11.59
CA VAL A 70 5.24 7.98 -11.44
C VAL A 70 5.01 7.52 -10.00
N ALA A 71 6.00 6.88 -9.36
CA ALA A 71 5.90 6.46 -7.97
C ALA A 71 5.65 7.66 -7.04
N ILE A 72 6.43 8.74 -7.16
CA ILE A 72 6.21 9.98 -6.39
C ILE A 72 4.81 10.55 -6.62
N ALA A 73 4.33 10.58 -7.87
CA ALA A 73 3.00 11.10 -8.18
C ALA A 73 1.87 10.24 -7.57
N LEU A 74 2.03 8.92 -7.60
CA LEU A 74 1.10 7.98 -6.96
C LEU A 74 1.11 8.16 -5.43
N ASP A 75 2.28 8.20 -4.81
CA ASP A 75 2.41 8.37 -3.36
C ASP A 75 1.89 9.73 -2.91
N ALA A 76 2.11 10.80 -3.67
CA ALA A 76 1.54 12.12 -3.37
C ALA A 76 0.01 12.10 -3.45
N THR A 77 -0.55 11.39 -4.43
CA THR A 77 -2.00 11.20 -4.58
C THR A 77 -2.56 10.41 -3.40
N LEU A 78 -1.92 9.30 -3.02
CA LEU A 78 -2.30 8.48 -1.87
C LEU A 78 -2.19 9.26 -0.56
N ALA A 79 -1.07 9.96 -0.34
CA ALA A 79 -0.86 10.82 0.83
C ALA A 79 -1.97 11.88 0.95
N PHE A 80 -2.33 12.54 -0.15
CA PHE A 80 -3.44 13.49 -0.15
C PHE A 80 -4.79 12.84 0.18
N CYS A 81 -5.11 11.70 -0.44
CA CYS A 81 -6.33 10.94 -0.14
C CYS A 81 -6.38 10.52 1.33
N PHE A 82 -5.27 10.02 1.87
CA PHE A 82 -5.19 9.57 3.25
C PHE A 82 -5.16 10.72 4.24
N TRP A 83 -4.55 11.85 3.92
CA TRP A 83 -4.65 13.07 4.73
C TRP A 83 -6.10 13.53 4.88
N ARG A 84 -6.87 13.52 3.78
CA ARG A 84 -8.31 13.83 3.82
C ARG A 84 -9.09 12.83 4.67
N MET A 85 -8.78 11.53 4.58
CA MET A 85 -9.39 10.50 5.42
C MET A 85 -8.97 10.62 6.89
N ALA A 86 -7.73 11.05 7.16
CA ALA A 86 -7.12 11.16 8.47
C ALA A 86 -7.81 12.21 9.36
N GLN A 87 -8.39 13.25 8.76
CA GLN A 87 -9.19 14.27 9.46
C GLN A 87 -10.30 13.67 10.34
N ARG A 88 -10.76 12.44 10.03
CA ARG A 88 -11.81 11.76 10.78
C ARG A 88 -11.40 10.39 11.32
N ARG A 89 -10.25 9.84 10.89
CA ARG A 89 -9.89 8.43 11.09
C ARG A 89 -8.39 8.25 11.29
N ILE A 90 -8.00 7.88 12.51
CA ILE A 90 -6.59 7.66 12.91
C ILE A 90 -5.88 6.65 12.00
N LEU A 91 -6.57 5.62 11.52
CA LEU A 91 -5.99 4.62 10.61
C LEU A 91 -5.39 5.23 9.35
N ALA A 92 -6.06 6.24 8.78
CA ALA A 92 -5.58 6.88 7.56
C ALA A 92 -4.38 7.81 7.82
N ALA A 93 -4.19 8.29 9.06
CA ALA A 93 -3.02 9.11 9.40
C ALA A 93 -1.71 8.32 9.26
N ALA A 94 -1.70 7.06 9.69
CA ALA A 94 -0.53 6.19 9.54
C ALA A 94 -0.19 5.94 8.07
N LEU A 95 -1.20 5.65 7.23
CA LEU A 95 -1.01 5.48 5.78
C LEU A 95 -0.49 6.76 5.12
N CYS A 96 -1.02 7.92 5.50
CA CYS A 96 -0.53 9.21 5.02
C CYS A 96 0.95 9.39 5.35
N LEU A 97 1.36 9.07 6.58
CA LEU A 97 2.75 9.20 7.00
C LEU A 97 3.67 8.26 6.22
N ILE A 98 3.26 7.01 5.99
CA ILE A 98 4.06 6.05 5.21
C ILE A 98 4.35 6.59 3.81
N HIS A 99 3.33 7.09 3.10
CA HIS A 99 3.54 7.63 1.74
C HIS A 99 4.36 8.93 1.73
N LEU A 100 4.26 9.78 2.76
CA LEU A 100 5.15 10.94 2.88
C LEU A 100 6.61 10.52 3.06
N VAL A 101 6.85 9.45 3.83
CA VAL A 101 8.19 8.86 4.00
C VAL A 101 8.70 8.26 2.69
N GLU A 102 7.85 7.56 1.93
CA GLU A 102 8.22 7.02 0.61
C GLU A 102 8.63 8.15 -0.36
N ILE A 103 7.84 9.23 -0.46
CA ILE A 103 8.20 10.40 -1.29
C ILE A 103 9.55 10.98 -0.88
N ALA A 104 9.76 11.21 0.42
CA ALA A 104 11.01 11.75 0.94
C ALA A 104 12.18 10.81 0.63
N PHE A 105 12.00 9.50 0.78
CA PHE A 105 13.00 8.50 0.48
C PHE A 105 13.35 8.47 -1.01
N ILE A 106 12.37 8.44 -1.92
CA ILE A 106 12.65 8.43 -3.37
C ILE A 106 13.39 9.71 -3.76
N THR A 107 12.97 10.87 -3.25
CA THR A 107 13.61 12.15 -3.55
C THR A 107 15.06 12.17 -3.07
N ALA A 108 15.32 11.69 -1.86
CA ALA A 108 16.68 11.59 -1.31
C ALA A 108 17.53 10.56 -2.07
N ALA A 109 16.98 9.40 -2.41
CA ALA A 109 17.67 8.34 -3.15
C ALA A 109 18.06 8.82 -4.56
N LEU A 110 17.19 9.56 -5.25
CA LEU A 110 17.50 10.17 -6.54
C LEU A 110 18.58 11.25 -6.43
N SER A 111 18.56 12.05 -5.37
CA SER A 111 19.54 13.14 -5.17
C SER A 111 20.92 12.64 -4.75
N ALA A 112 20.97 11.52 -4.02
CA ALA A 112 22.20 10.90 -3.54
C ALA A 112 22.72 9.79 -4.48
N GLU A 113 22.09 9.62 -5.65
CA GLU A 113 22.41 8.56 -6.63
C GLU A 113 22.49 7.16 -6.00
N LEU A 114 21.58 6.87 -5.07
CA LEU A 114 21.53 5.59 -4.39
C LEU A 114 21.30 4.47 -5.42
N SER A 115 21.96 3.32 -5.21
CA SER A 115 21.84 2.20 -6.14
C SER A 115 20.37 1.82 -6.37
N THR A 116 20.00 1.54 -7.61
CA THR A 116 18.63 1.14 -7.99
C THR A 116 18.15 -0.08 -7.20
N TRP A 117 19.07 -1.02 -6.89
CA TRP A 117 18.75 -2.20 -6.10
C TRP A 117 18.27 -1.83 -4.69
N TRP A 118 19.02 -1.01 -3.94
CA TRP A 118 18.64 -0.56 -2.60
C TRP A 118 17.37 0.28 -2.59
N THR A 119 17.17 1.11 -3.61
CA THR A 119 15.95 1.92 -3.76
C THR A 119 14.73 1.03 -3.93
N LEU A 120 14.74 0.12 -4.91
CA LEU A 120 13.62 -0.80 -5.16
C LEU A 120 13.39 -1.75 -3.98
N PHE A 121 14.45 -2.24 -3.34
CA PHE A 121 14.34 -3.09 -2.15
C PHE A 121 13.61 -2.37 -1.01
N THR A 122 14.02 -1.14 -0.69
CA THR A 122 13.41 -0.35 0.38
C THR A 122 11.95 -0.01 0.08
N LEU A 123 11.64 0.42 -1.14
CA LEU A 123 10.27 0.72 -1.56
C LEU A 123 9.36 -0.52 -1.45
N ASN A 124 9.87 -1.67 -1.89
CA ASN A 124 9.20 -2.95 -1.74
C ASN A 124 8.91 -3.29 -0.27
N ARG A 125 9.86 -3.07 0.66
CA ARG A 125 9.63 -3.30 2.10
C ARG A 125 8.60 -2.33 2.69
N MET A 126 8.59 -1.07 2.27
CA MET A 126 7.60 -0.08 2.71
C MET A 126 6.19 -0.42 2.20
N PHE A 127 6.11 -0.92 0.96
CA PHE A 127 4.86 -1.43 0.41
C PHE A 127 4.34 -2.65 1.20
N GLU A 128 5.20 -3.62 1.52
CA GLU A 128 4.82 -4.74 2.40
C GLU A 128 4.29 -4.28 3.76
N LEU A 129 4.97 -3.32 4.38
CA LEU A 129 4.54 -2.75 5.65
C LEU A 129 3.14 -2.14 5.53
N THR A 130 2.86 -1.44 4.44
CA THR A 130 1.55 -0.87 4.13
C THR A 130 0.47 -1.95 4.00
N LEU A 131 0.75 -3.03 3.27
CA LEU A 131 -0.19 -4.15 3.13
C LEU A 131 -0.44 -4.87 4.46
N LEU A 132 0.63 -5.17 5.20
CA LEU A 132 0.54 -5.82 6.51
C LEU A 132 -0.22 -4.95 7.51
N TYR A 133 -0.02 -3.63 7.49
CA TYR A 133 -0.77 -2.69 8.30
C TYR A 133 -2.28 -2.76 8.01
N LEU A 134 -2.68 -2.78 6.74
CA LEU A 134 -4.09 -2.91 6.35
C LEU A 134 -4.69 -4.28 6.70
N ILE A 135 -3.93 -5.36 6.52
CA ILE A 135 -4.35 -6.71 6.94
C ILE A 135 -4.56 -6.73 8.45
N GLY A 136 -3.57 -6.25 9.22
CA GLY A 136 -3.63 -6.18 10.67
C GLY A 136 -4.82 -5.35 11.16
N ALA A 137 -5.05 -4.17 10.58
CA ALA A 137 -6.20 -3.33 10.92
C ALA A 137 -7.54 -4.02 10.59
N SER A 138 -7.60 -4.75 9.47
CA SER A 138 -8.79 -5.51 9.05
C SER A 138 -9.12 -6.63 10.03
N LEU A 139 -8.11 -7.44 10.40
CA LEU A 139 -8.25 -8.55 11.35
C LEU A 139 -8.58 -8.05 12.75
N PHE A 140 -7.91 -6.98 13.21
CA PHE A 140 -8.18 -6.37 14.50
C PHE A 140 -9.62 -5.84 14.59
N ARG A 141 -10.11 -5.20 13.54
CA ARG A 141 -11.52 -4.78 13.47
C ARG A 141 -12.48 -5.97 13.49
N LEU A 142 -12.19 -7.03 12.75
CA LEU A 142 -13.01 -8.24 12.75
C LEU A 142 -13.08 -8.86 14.16
N HIS A 143 -11.95 -8.92 14.86
CA HIS A 143 -11.86 -9.37 16.26
C HIS A 143 -12.69 -8.51 17.20
N LEU A 144 -12.58 -7.18 17.11
CA LEU A 144 -13.40 -6.26 17.91
C LEU A 144 -14.90 -6.43 17.66
N ARG A 145 -15.31 -6.60 16.39
CA ARG A 145 -16.71 -6.85 16.03
C ARG A 145 -17.25 -8.13 16.67
N ARG A 146 -16.47 -9.22 16.63
CA ARG A 146 -16.85 -10.49 17.27
C ARG A 146 -16.98 -10.34 18.78
N ARG A 147 -16.08 -9.59 19.43
CA ARG A 147 -16.16 -9.30 20.87
C ARG A 147 -17.36 -8.44 21.24
N GLN A 148 -17.69 -7.42 20.46
CA GLN A 148 -18.86 -6.58 20.71
C GLN A 148 -20.18 -7.33 20.53
N ALA A 149 -20.26 -8.27 19.57
CA ALA A 149 -21.45 -9.11 19.45
C ALA A 149 -21.74 -9.91 20.74
N ASN A 150 -20.70 -10.21 21.52
CA ASN A 150 -20.77 -10.97 22.76
C ASN A 150 -20.76 -10.10 24.04
N SER A 151 -20.69 -8.76 23.93
CA SER A 151 -20.53 -7.87 25.09
C SER A 151 -21.43 -6.64 24.99
N ARG A 152 -22.14 -6.32 26.08
CA ARG A 152 -23.01 -5.13 26.19
C ARG A 152 -22.23 -3.84 26.47
N ALA A 153 -20.93 -3.91 26.77
CA ALA A 153 -20.13 -2.74 27.11
C ALA A 153 -19.77 -1.94 25.83
N PRO A 154 -20.02 -0.62 25.79
CA PRO A 154 -19.65 0.20 24.65
C PRO A 154 -18.14 0.28 24.48
N LEU A 155 -17.65 0.23 23.23
CA LEU A 155 -16.24 0.51 22.95
C LEU A 155 -15.98 2.01 23.11
N THR A 156 -14.87 2.37 23.75
CA THR A 156 -14.44 3.76 23.96
C THR A 156 -13.07 4.05 23.31
N GLY A 157 -12.76 5.33 23.13
CA GLY A 157 -11.46 5.80 22.65
C GLY A 157 -11.11 5.37 21.22
N TRP A 158 -9.84 4.98 21.01
CA TRP A 158 -9.32 4.60 19.70
C TRP A 158 -10.03 3.38 19.09
N ARG A 159 -10.55 2.46 19.92
CA ARG A 159 -11.31 1.29 19.47
C ARG A 159 -12.65 1.70 18.83
N ALA A 160 -13.31 2.72 19.37
CA ALA A 160 -14.53 3.28 18.80
C ALA A 160 -14.26 3.95 17.45
N ASN A 161 -13.17 4.71 17.34
CA ASN A 161 -12.75 5.34 16.09
C ASN A 161 -12.47 4.32 14.98
N LEU A 162 -11.83 3.21 15.31
CA LEU A 162 -11.53 2.12 14.37
C LEU A 162 -12.78 1.35 13.93
N MET A 163 -13.82 1.33 14.77
CA MET A 163 -15.11 0.71 14.48
C MET A 163 -16.09 1.63 13.72
N ALA A 164 -15.97 2.94 13.89
CA ALA A 164 -16.90 3.91 13.32
C ALA A 164 -16.75 4.13 11.80
N GLY A 165 -15.73 3.56 11.16
CA GLY A 165 -15.42 3.69 9.73
C GLY A 165 -16.07 2.66 8.80
#